data_AF-A0A0T7G2G3-F1
#
_entry.id   AF-A0A0T7G2G3-F1
#
_cell.length_a   1.000
_cell.length_b   1.000
_cell.length_c   1.000
_cell.angle_alpha   90.00
_cell.angle_beta   90.00
_cell.angle_gamma   90.00
#
_symmetry.space_group_name_H-M   'P 1'
#
loop_
_entity.id
_entity.type
_entity.pdbx_description
1 polymer ?
#
loop_
_entity_poly.entity_id
_entity_poly.type
_entity_poly.pdbx_seq_one_letter_code
_entity_poly.pdbx_strand_id
1 'polypeptide(L)'
;MSIIGDGIPFTKAEFSRRIALVKSEMERREIDTLLISEPSNICYLTGYEAWSFYVFQMLVLHRDLEEPVWIGRYMDAVSVGPLDSGDGVI
;
A
#
# COMPACT_ATOMS: atom_id res chain seq x y z
N MET A 1 -22.08 -5.16 3.62
CA MET A 1 -22.81 -4.16 2.82
C MET A 1 -22.88 -2.88 3.64
N SER A 2 -21.90 -1.97 3.47
CA SER A 2 -22.05 -0.56 3.82
C SER A 2 -22.35 0.18 2.53
N ILE A 3 -23.43 0.97 2.51
CA ILE A 3 -23.89 1.78 1.35
C ILE A 3 -23.61 3.27 1.62
N ILE A 4 -22.59 3.57 2.43
CA ILE A 4 -22.02 4.90 2.60
C ILE A 4 -20.51 4.68 2.59
N GLY A 5 -19.88 4.99 1.45
CA GLY A 5 -18.51 4.62 1.16
C GLY A 5 -17.51 5.40 2.00
N ASP A 6 -16.53 4.70 2.55
CA ASP A 6 -15.48 5.18 3.45
C ASP A 6 -14.46 6.13 2.75
N GLY A 7 -14.84 6.76 1.64
CA GLY A 7 -13.99 7.61 0.80
C GLY A 7 -12.99 6.85 -0.09
N ILE A 8 -13.00 5.51 -0.06
CA ILE A 8 -12.01 4.66 -0.74
C ILE A 8 -12.64 3.98 -1.97
N PRO A 9 -11.98 3.94 -3.15
CA PRO A 9 -12.58 3.48 -4.41
C PRO A 9 -12.83 1.97 -4.50
N PHE A 10 -12.21 1.15 -3.65
CA PHE A 10 -12.31 -0.31 -3.65
C PHE A 10 -12.49 -0.87 -2.24
N THR A 11 -12.99 -2.10 -2.14
CA THR A 11 -13.14 -2.78 -0.85
C THR A 11 -11.79 -3.23 -0.29
N LYS A 12 -11.66 -3.39 1.03
CA LYS A 12 -10.45 -3.96 1.65
C LYS A 12 -10.06 -5.31 1.04
N ALA A 13 -11.05 -6.17 0.77
CA ALA A 13 -10.82 -7.48 0.14
C ALA A 13 -10.19 -7.37 -1.26
N GLU A 14 -10.52 -6.34 -2.03
CA GLU A 14 -9.90 -6.09 -3.33
C GLU A 14 -8.43 -5.68 -3.19
N PHE A 15 -8.08 -4.81 -2.24
CA PHE A 15 -6.68 -4.47 -1.97
C PHE A 15 -5.87 -5.67 -1.47
N SER A 16 -6.40 -6.45 -0.53
CA SER A 16 -5.75 -7.69 -0.06
C SER A 16 -5.51 -8.68 -1.22
N ARG A 17 -6.47 -8.80 -2.15
CA ARG A 17 -6.30 -9.61 -3.37
C ARG A 17 -5.16 -9.10 -4.25
N ARG A 18 -5.06 -7.79 -4.48
CA ARG A 18 -3.99 -7.19 -5.30
C ARG A 18 -2.61 -7.44 -4.68
N ILE A 19 -2.48 -7.24 -3.37
CA ILE A 19 -1.25 -7.51 -2.63
C ILE A 19 -0.86 -8.99 -2.75
N ALA A 20 -1.81 -9.91 -2.60
CA ALA A 20 -1.55 -11.34 -2.75
C ALA A 20 -1.05 -11.72 -4.16
N LEU A 21 -1.60 -11.11 -5.21
CA LEU A 21 -1.13 -11.32 -6.58
C LEU A 21 0.30 -10.81 -6.78
N VAL A 22 0.64 -9.64 -6.22
CA VAL A 22 2.01 -9.11 -6.27
C VAL A 22 2.98 -10.01 -5.51
N LYS A 23 2.62 -10.47 -4.31
CA LYS A 23 3.44 -11.41 -3.52
C LYS A 23 3.65 -12.74 -4.23
N SER A 24 2.63 -13.27 -4.91
CA SER A 24 2.77 -14.49 -5.72
C SER A 24 3.79 -14.30 -6.85
N GLU A 25 3.79 -13.15 -7.51
CA GLU A 25 4.81 -12.83 -8.52
C GLU A 25 6.20 -12.57 -7.92
N MET A 26 6.28 -11.99 -6.72
CA MET A 26 7.54 -11.84 -5.98
C MET A 26 8.14 -13.22 -5.67
N GLU A 27 7.33 -14.16 -5.17
CA GLU A 27 7.76 -15.54 -4.88
C GLU A 27 8.28 -16.24 -6.14
N ARG A 28 7.55 -16.15 -7.26
CA ARG A 28 7.95 -16.74 -8.55
C ARG A 28 9.28 -16.17 -9.07
N ARG A 29 9.64 -14.96 -8.68
CA ARG A 29 10.85 -14.24 -9.11
C ARG A 29 11.95 -14.25 -8.05
N GLU A 30 11.75 -14.94 -6.93
CA GLU A 30 12.70 -14.99 -5.81
C GLU A 30 13.02 -13.57 -5.26
N ILE A 31 12.00 -12.71 -5.19
CA ILE A 31 12.11 -11.36 -4.63
C ILE A 31 11.59 -11.37 -3.19
N ASP A 32 12.48 -11.21 -2.22
CA ASP A 32 12.06 -11.17 -0.81
C ASP A 32 11.42 -9.84 -0.40
N THR A 33 11.93 -8.73 -0.94
CA THR A 33 11.44 -7.37 -0.68
C THR A 33 11.30 -6.58 -1.97
N LEU A 34 10.14 -5.97 -2.17
CA LEU A 34 9.85 -5.08 -3.28
C LEU A 34 9.68 -3.65 -2.75
N LEU A 35 10.50 -2.73 -3.27
CA LEU A 35 10.40 -1.29 -3.00
C LEU A 35 9.70 -0.60 -4.17
N ILE A 36 8.58 0.06 -3.89
CA ILE A 36 7.73 0.69 -4.90
C ILE A 36 7.75 2.20 -4.67
N SER A 37 8.37 2.95 -5.58
CA SER A 37 8.42 4.42 -5.53
C SER A 37 7.45 5.11 -6.49
N GLU A 38 6.84 4.36 -7.41
CA GLU A 38 5.93 4.90 -8.42
C GLU A 38 4.55 5.16 -7.77
N PRO A 39 4.05 6.41 -7.75
CA PRO A 39 2.82 6.77 -7.02
C PRO A 39 1.58 5.98 -7.46
N SER A 40 1.44 5.66 -8.75
CA SER A 40 0.27 4.93 -9.25
C SER A 40 0.21 3.50 -8.71
N ASN A 41 1.35 2.84 -8.55
CA ASN A 41 1.46 1.51 -7.96
C ASN A 41 1.19 1.55 -6.46
N ILE A 42 1.66 2.59 -5.75
CA ILE A 42 1.33 2.80 -4.34
C ILE A 42 -0.19 2.98 -4.19
N CYS A 43 -0.80 3.83 -5.00
CA CYS A 43 -2.26 4.05 -5.05
C CYS A 43 -3.02 2.75 -5.36
N TYR A 44 -2.57 1.99 -6.37
CA TYR A 44 -3.21 0.74 -6.79
C TYR A 44 -3.26 -0.30 -5.65
N LEU A 45 -2.21 -0.39 -4.84
CA LEU A 45 -2.08 -1.40 -3.78
C LEU A 45 -2.69 -0.97 -2.44
N THR A 46 -2.78 0.33 -2.18
CA THR A 46 -3.13 0.85 -0.84
C THR A 46 -4.30 1.83 -0.81
N GLY A 47 -4.71 2.34 -1.98
CA GLY A 47 -5.62 3.48 -2.08
C GLY A 47 -4.97 4.82 -1.73
N TYR A 48 -3.64 4.88 -1.51
CA TYR A 48 -2.91 6.11 -1.24
C TYR A 48 -3.11 7.14 -2.36
N GLU A 49 -3.68 8.28 -2.03
CA GLU A 49 -3.89 9.39 -2.95
C GLU A 49 -3.44 10.69 -2.28
N ALA A 50 -2.30 11.21 -2.74
CA ALA A 50 -1.79 12.51 -2.31
C ALA A 50 -0.92 13.14 -3.39
N TRP A 51 -1.01 14.47 -3.52
CA TRP A 51 -0.01 15.26 -4.24
C TRP A 51 1.23 15.47 -3.36
N SER A 52 1.99 14.40 -3.18
CA SER A 52 3.22 14.36 -2.37
C SER A 52 4.41 13.78 -3.13
N PHE A 53 4.27 13.44 -4.42
CA PHE A 53 5.34 12.77 -5.19
C PHE A 53 6.62 13.59 -5.37
N TYR A 54 6.61 14.87 -4.99
CA TYR A 54 7.79 15.73 -4.97
C TYR A 54 8.69 15.48 -3.74
N VAL A 55 8.22 14.72 -2.74
CA VAL A 55 9.06 14.17 -1.66
C VAL A 55 9.28 12.67 -1.87
N PHE A 56 10.39 12.16 -1.33
CA PHE A 56 10.66 10.73 -1.35
C PHE A 56 9.60 9.99 -0.52
N GLN A 57 8.98 9.00 -1.15
CA GLN A 57 8.01 8.10 -0.55
C GLN A 57 8.15 6.73 -1.20
N MET A 58 7.85 5.67 -0.46
CA MET A 58 7.87 4.32 -0.97
C MET A 58 6.89 3.41 -0.24
N LEU A 59 6.44 2.38 -0.94
CA LEU A 59 5.77 1.24 -0.34
C LEU A 59 6.72 0.04 -0.34
N VAL A 60 6.87 -0.58 0.82
CA VAL A 60 7.69 -1.76 1.05
C VAL A 60 6.77 -2.96 1.16
N LEU A 61 6.90 -3.90 0.23
CA LEU A 61 6.26 -5.20 0.31
C LEU A 61 7.33 -6.22 0.67
N HIS A 62 7.16 -6.89 1.80
CA HIS A 62 7.98 -8.02 2.20
C HIS A 62 7.16 -9.31 2.08
N ARG A 63 7.77 -10.40 1.66
CA ARG A 63 7.08 -11.70 1.51
C ARG A 63 6.42 -12.20 2.80
N ASP A 64 7.07 -11.97 3.94
CA ASP A 64 6.63 -12.49 5.25
C ASP A 64 5.78 -11.51 6.07
N LEU A 65 5.70 -10.22 5.68
CA LEU A 65 4.83 -9.26 6.36
C LEU A 65 3.42 -9.38 5.79
N GLU A 66 2.38 -9.40 6.63
CA GLU A 66 1.00 -9.50 6.16
C GLU A 66 0.60 -8.28 5.33
N GLU A 67 0.82 -7.08 5.88
CA GLU A 67 0.51 -5.80 5.26
C GLU A 67 1.77 -5.10 4.72
N PRO A 68 1.66 -4.31 3.63
CA PRO A 68 2.71 -3.41 3.18
C PRO A 68 3.06 -2.35 4.20
N VAL A 69 4.31 -1.89 4.17
CA VAL A 69 4.79 -0.75 4.99
C VAL A 69 4.93 0.48 4.10
N TRP A 70 4.31 1.59 4.46
CA TRP A 70 4.51 2.86 3.76
C TRP A 70 5.58 3.68 4.47
N ILE A 71 6.51 4.22 3.70
CA ILE A 71 7.57 5.10 4.18
C ILE A 71 7.46 6.42 3.46
N GLY A 72 7.39 7.52 4.20
CA GLY A 72 7.28 8.83 3.60
C GLY A 72 7.28 9.95 4.61
N ARG A 73 6.89 11.14 4.17
CA ARG A 73 6.84 12.30 5.06
C ARG A 73 5.66 12.14 6.02
N TYR A 74 5.92 12.28 7.32
CA TYR A 74 4.92 12.08 8.40
C TYR A 74 3.56 12.76 8.14
N MET A 75 3.56 13.99 7.60
CA MET A 75 2.31 14.71 7.33
C MET A 75 1.43 14.09 6.22
N ASP A 76 2.01 13.26 5.35
CA ASP A 76 1.30 12.57 4.27
C ASP A 76 0.80 11.17 4.71
N ALA A 77 1.17 10.70 5.91
CA ALA A 77 0.75 9.39 6.43
C ALA A 77 -0.78 9.27 6.57
N VAL A 78 -1.47 10.38 6.78
CA VAL A 78 -2.94 10.43 6.86
C VAL A 78 -3.64 10.07 5.54
N SER A 79 -2.92 10.09 4.43
CA SER A 79 -3.42 9.75 3.09
C SER A 79 -3.22 8.26 2.76
N VAL A 80 -2.57 7.48 3.63
CA VAL A 80 -2.47 6.03 3.48
C VAL A 80 -3.82 5.41 3.85
N GLY A 81 -4.36 4.58 2.95
CA GLY A 81 -5.66 3.93 3.09
C GLY A 81 -5.71 2.89 4.22
N PRO A 82 -6.63 1.90 4.18
CA PRO A 82 -7.03 1.06 5.32
C PRO A 82 -6.00 -0.01 5.73
N LEU A 83 -4.71 0.25 5.50
CA LEU A 83 -3.62 -0.42 6.21
C LEU A 83 -3.76 -0.07 7.69
N ASP A 84 -3.67 -1.07 8.56
CA ASP A 84 -3.87 -0.87 10.00
C ASP A 84 -2.84 0.14 10.52
N SER A 85 -3.31 1.34 10.85
CA SER A 85 -2.52 2.55 11.07
C SER A 85 -1.75 2.56 12.40
N GLY A 86 -1.39 1.38 12.93
CA GLY A 86 -0.65 1.22 14.19
C GLY A 86 0.84 0.98 14.00
N ASP A 87 1.21 0.08 13.08
CA ASP A 87 2.56 -0.52 13.07
C ASP A 87 3.28 -0.45 11.70
N GLY A 88 2.60 0.00 10.63
CA GLY A 88 3.07 -0.10 9.23
C GLY A 88 3.46 1.21 8.55
N VAL A 89 3.62 2.31 9.30
CA VAL A 89 4.01 3.63 8.77
C VAL A 89 5.34 4.03 9.42
N ILE A 90 6.39 4.20 8.61
CA ILE A 90 7.73 4.62 9.06
C ILE A 90 8.05 6.02 8.52
#